data_AF-A0A1J0AKR0-F1
#
_entry.id   AF-A0A1J0AKR0-F1
#
_cell.length_a   1.000
_cell.length_b   1.000
_cell.length_c   1.000
_cell.angle_alpha   90.00
_cell.angle_beta   90.00
_cell.angle_gamma   90.00
#
_symmetry.space_group_name_H-M   'P 1'
#
loop_
_entity.id
_entity.type
_entity.pdbx_description
1 polymer ?
#
loop_
_entity_poly.entity_id
_entity_poly.type
_entity_poly.pdbx_seq_one_letter_code
_entity_poly.pdbx_strand_id
1 'polypeptide(L)' 'MHVPDNIKKAIISSSYHYRYAIENRNEIRNWLDANEINNDFMKEYLIECIQNGSDNWRDFLDHLETHTKDQMYDGTED' A
#
# COMPACT_ATOMS: atom_id res chain seq x y z
N MET A 1 -31.50 -19.16 -1.14
CA MET A 1 -31.11 -18.59 0.17
C MET A 1 -31.17 -17.07 0.07
N HIS A 2 -31.66 -16.36 1.08
CA HIS A 2 -31.64 -14.89 1.12
C HIS A 2 -30.37 -14.40 1.81
N VAL A 3 -29.68 -13.42 1.23
CA VAL A 3 -28.50 -12.79 1.83
C VAL A 3 -28.96 -11.63 2.73
N PRO A 4 -28.60 -11.60 4.02
CA PRO A 4 -28.94 -10.48 4.91
C PRO A 4 -28.37 -9.14 4.44
N ASP A 5 -29.07 -8.03 4.72
CA ASP A 5 -28.69 -6.71 4.21
C ASP A 5 -27.35 -6.20 4.75
N ASN A 6 -27.00 -6.53 6.00
CA ASN A 6 -25.68 -6.22 6.54
C ASN A 6 -24.56 -6.94 5.77
N ILE A 7 -24.80 -8.17 5.32
CA ILE A 7 -23.85 -8.92 4.51
C ILE A 7 -23.75 -8.33 3.09
N LYS A 8 -24.88 -7.94 2.47
CA LYS A 8 -24.85 -7.24 1.17
C LYS A 8 -24.03 -5.95 1.26
N LYS A 9 -24.25 -5.15 2.30
CA LYS A 9 -23.50 -3.91 2.55
C LYS A 9 -22.01 -4.20 2.74
N ALA A 10 -21.67 -5.20 3.55
CA ALA A 10 -20.26 -5.59 3.75
C ALA A 10 -19.59 -6.00 2.44
N ILE A 11 -20.26 -6.81 1.61
CA ILE A 11 -19.74 -7.21 0.28
C ILE A 11 -19.49 -5.97 -0.58
N ILE A 12 -20.48 -5.08 -0.72
CA ILE A 12 -20.37 -3.87 -1.54
C ILE A 12 -19.23 -2.97 -1.04
N SER A 13 -19.19 -2.69 0.27
CA SER A 13 -18.16 -1.86 0.88
C SER A 13 -16.76 -2.45 0.70
N SER A 14 -16.57 -3.73 1.04
CA SER A 14 -15.27 -4.39 0.88
C SER A 14 -14.81 -4.43 -0.57
N SER A 15 -15.70 -4.73 -1.52
CA SER A 15 -15.36 -4.70 -2.95
C SER A 15 -14.96 -3.30 -3.42
N TYR A 16 -15.67 -2.26 -2.98
CA TYR A 16 -15.34 -0.88 -3.32
C TYR A 16 -13.97 -0.47 -2.76
N HIS A 17 -13.73 -0.70 -1.46
CA HIS A 17 -12.48 -0.33 -0.81
C HIS A 17 -11.29 -1.11 -1.37
N TYR A 18 -11.48 -2.40 -1.68
CA TYR A 18 -10.41 -3.20 -2.30
C TYR A 18 -10.05 -2.69 -3.71
N ARG A 19 -11.05 -2.33 -4.53
CA ARG A 19 -10.79 -1.70 -5.84
C ARG A 19 -10.02 -0.39 -5.66
N TYR A 20 -10.48 0.48 -4.76
CA TYR A 20 -9.82 1.74 -4.46
C TYR A 20 -8.38 1.55 -4.00
N ALA A 21 -8.13 0.56 -3.14
CA ALA A 21 -6.78 0.18 -2.69
C ALA A 21 -5.88 -0.24 -3.87
N ILE A 22 -6.39 -1.05 -4.81
CA ILE A 22 -5.62 -1.45 -6.01
C ILE A 22 -5.28 -0.24 -6.88
N GLU A 23 -6.26 0.62 -7.15
CA GLU A 23 -6.08 1.81 -7.99
C GLU A 23 -5.01 2.76 -7.41
N ASN A 24 -5.12 3.08 -6.12
CA ASN A 24 -4.16 3.96 -5.44
C ASN A 24 -2.78 3.30 -5.28
N ARG A 25 -2.72 1.99 -5.01
CA ARG A 25 -1.44 1.27 -4.96
C ARG A 25 -0.67 1.42 -6.27
N ASN A 26 -1.35 1.32 -7.41
CA ASN A 26 -0.70 1.47 -8.71
C ASN A 26 -0.19 2.91 -8.92
N GLU A 27 -0.96 3.92 -8.48
CA GLU A 27 -0.53 5.32 -8.51
C GLU A 27 0.72 5.57 -7.65
N ILE A 28 0.70 5.09 -6.40
CA ILE A 28 1.84 5.21 -5.48
C ILE A 28 3.07 4.49 -6.03
N ARG A 29 2.89 3.27 -6.56
CA ARG A 29 3.98 2.52 -7.19
C ARG A 29 4.57 3.28 -8.38
N ASN A 30 3.74 3.83 -9.26
CA ASN A 30 4.23 4.61 -10.39
C ASN A 30 5.02 5.85 -9.94
N TRP A 31 4.57 6.50 -8.85
CA TRP A 31 5.30 7.62 -8.26
C TRP A 31 6.66 7.17 -7.69
N LEU A 32 6.71 6.06 -6.95
CA LEU A 32 7.95 5.49 -6.43
C LEU A 32 8.93 5.14 -7.56
N ASP A 33 8.45 4.44 -8.60
CA ASP A 33 9.24 4.06 -9.77
C ASP A 33 9.79 5.31 -10.50
N ALA A 34 8.98 6.36 -10.66
CA ALA A 34 9.38 7.62 -11.30
C ALA A 34 10.43 8.41 -10.49
N ASN A 35 10.57 8.13 -9.20
CA ASN A 35 11.58 8.72 -8.31
C ASN A 35 12.76 7.76 -8.04
N GLU A 36 12.87 6.70 -8.83
CA GLU A 36 13.93 5.67 -8.70
C GLU A 36 13.89 4.92 -7.36
N ILE A 37 12.72 4.84 -6.72
CA ILE A 37 12.49 4.12 -5.46
C ILE A 37 11.81 2.80 -5.79
N ASN A 38 12.57 1.79 -6.18
CA ASN A 38 12.02 0.49 -6.60
C ASN A 38 12.72 -0.72 -5.96
N ASN A 39 13.36 -0.51 -4.81
CA ASN A 39 13.95 -1.59 -4.03
C ASN A 39 12.85 -2.48 -3.40
N ASP A 40 13.22 -3.69 -3.00
CA ASP A 40 12.26 -4.69 -2.54
C ASP A 40 11.65 -4.33 -1.18
N PHE A 41 12.43 -3.71 -0.29
CA PHE A 41 11.93 -3.17 0.98
C PHE A 41 10.75 -2.20 0.77
N MET A 42 10.87 -1.24 -0.14
CA MET A 42 9.79 -0.27 -0.40
C MET A 42 8.56 -0.89 -1.07
N LYS A 43 8.74 -1.94 -1.88
CA LYS A 43 7.62 -2.71 -2.46
C LYS A 43 6.87 -3.47 -1.37
N GLU A 44 7.59 -4.14 -0.47
CA GLU A 44 7.01 -4.87 0.65
C GLU A 44 6.31 -3.92 1.63
N TYR A 45 6.93 -2.79 1.96
CA TYR A 45 6.36 -1.83 2.88
C TYR A 45 5.07 -1.19 2.34
N LEU A 46 5.01 -0.90 1.02
CA LEU A 46 3.77 -0.48 0.35
C LEU A 46 2.69 -1.58 0.38
N ILE A 47 3.07 -2.85 0.19
CA ILE A 47 2.17 -3.98 0.29
C ILE A 47 1.59 -4.08 1.70
N GLU A 48 2.42 -3.97 2.74
CA GLU A 48 1.95 -3.96 4.12
C GLU A 48 0.99 -2.79 4.37
N CYS A 49 1.38 -1.58 3.94
CA CYS A 49 0.57 -0.36 4.06
C CYS A 49 -0.85 -0.50 3.52
N ILE A 50 -1.04 -1.19 2.39
CA ILE A 50 -2.32 -1.21 1.67
C ILE A 50 -3.05 -2.55 1.77
N GLN A 51 -2.35 -3.69 1.78
CA GLN A 51 -2.96 -5.01 1.66
C GLN A 51 -3.26 -5.68 3.01
N ASN A 52 -2.45 -5.43 4.04
CA ASN A 52 -2.66 -6.05 5.35
C ASN A 52 -3.64 -5.28 6.24
N GLY A 53 -4.08 -4.09 5.80
CA GLY A 53 -4.89 -3.20 6.64
C GLY A 53 -4.20 -2.87 7.96
N SER A 54 -2.87 -2.88 7.99
CA SER A 54 -2.06 -2.85 9.21
C SER A 54 -2.03 -1.49 9.92
N ASP A 55 -2.88 -0.53 9.54
CA ASP A 55 -2.93 0.85 10.06
C ASP A 55 -1.57 1.58 10.10
N ASN A 56 -0.54 1.01 9.48
CA ASN A 56 0.86 1.49 9.41
C ASN A 56 1.06 2.55 8.33
N TRP A 57 -0.01 3.09 7.76
CA TRP A 57 0.04 4.15 6.76
C TRP A 57 0.76 5.39 7.29
N ARG A 58 0.70 5.65 8.60
CA ARG A 58 1.44 6.76 9.23
C ARG A 58 2.94 6.55 9.15
N ASP A 59 3.40 5.36 9.50
CA ASP A 59 4.82 5.02 9.50
C ASP A 59 5.36 5.00 8.06
N PHE A 60 4.57 4.49 7.11
CA PHE A 60 4.93 4.53 5.70
C PHE A 60 5.06 5.96 5.16
N LEU A 61 4.12 6.86 5.50
CA LEU A 61 4.21 8.27 5.13
C LEU A 61 5.40 8.97 5.78
N ASP A 62 5.60 8.75 7.09
CA ASP A 62 6.76 9.30 7.81
C ASP A 62 8.06 8.84 7.15
N HIS A 63 8.17 7.55 6.83
CA HIS A 63 9.32 7.02 6.12
C HIS A 63 9.57 7.71 4.77
N LEU A 64 8.52 7.95 3.98
CA LEU A 64 8.60 8.66 2.71
C LEU A 64 9.03 10.12 2.84
N GLU A 65 8.65 10.79 3.93
CA GLU A 65 8.94 12.21 4.15
C GLU A 65 10.31 12.45 4.81
N THR A 66 10.82 11.49 5.58
CA THR A 66 12.04 11.69 6.38
C THR A 66 13.31 11.07 5.78
N HIS A 67 13.19 10.15 4.82
CA HIS A 67 14.33 9.47 4.20
C HIS A 67 14.60 9.98 2.79
N THR A 68 15.88 10.07 2.41
CA THR A 68 16.26 10.23 1.00
C THR A 68 16.11 8.91 0.25
N LYS A 69 16.07 8.94 -1.09
CA LYS A 69 16.02 7.73 -1.91
C LYS A 69 17.12 6.71 -1.56
N ASP A 70 18.31 7.19 -1.22
CA ASP A 70 19.46 6.34 -0.88
C ASP A 70 19.30 5.71 0.52
N GLN A 71 18.57 6.38 1.42
CA GLN A 71 18.25 5.87 2.76
C GLN A 71 17.06 4.90 2.77
N MET A 72 16.22 4.93 1.72
CA MET A 72 15.14 3.96 1.51
C MET A 72 15.64 2.62 0.99
N TYR A 73 16.93 2.51 0.66
CA TYR A 73 17.57 1.28 0.24
C TYR A 73 17.95 0.46 1.48
N ASP A 74 17.30 -0.69 1.68
CA ASP A 74 17.77 -1.67 2.66
C ASP A 74 19.03 -2.32 2.07
N GLY A 75 20.19 -1.97 2.63
CA GLY A 75 21.52 -2.28 2.10
C GLY A 75 21.92 -3.76 2.17
N THR A 76 21.06 -4.69 1.74
CA THR A 76 21.50 -6.05 1.43
C THR A 76 22.17 -6.03 0.06
N GLU A 77 23.46 -5.71 0.06
CA GLU A 77 24.39 -6.08 -1.01
C GLU A 77 24.35 -7.62 -1.17
N ASP A 78 24.12 -8.08 -2.40
CA ASP A 78 24.46 -9.43 -2.87
C ASP A 78 25.82 -9.35 -3.59
#